data_AF-A0A645IUR1-F1
#
_entry.id   AF-A0A645IUR1-F1
#
_cell.length_a   1.000
_cell.length_b   1.000
_cell.length_c   1.000
_cell.angle_alpha   90.00
_cell.angle_beta   90.00
_cell.angle_gamma   90.00
#
_symmetry.space_group_name_H-M   'P 1'
#
loop_
_entity.id
_entity.type
_entity.pdbx_description
1 polymer ?
#
loop_
_entity_poly.entity_id
_entity_poly.type
_entity_poly.pdbx_seq_one_letter_code
_entity_poly.pdbx_strand_id
1 'polypeptide(L)' 'MCEKEVLLDVIRPGEPRITYGNVKPEDVKRIIADHVVNGRIIEDLVVGKIEQEG' A
#
# COMPACT_ATOMS: atom_id res chain seq x y z
N MET A 1 11.12 -3.28 11.17
CA MET A 1 10.75 -2.85 9.81
C MET A 1 11.62 -1.67 9.34
N CYS A 2 12.92 -1.63 9.65
CA CYS A 2 13.81 -0.54 9.21
C CYS A 2 14.41 -0.77 7.81
N GLU A 3 14.47 -2.03 7.35
CA GLU A 3 15.01 -2.40 6.03
C GLU A 3 14.03 -2.21 4.86
N LYS A 4 12.77 -1.92 5.17
CA LYS A 4 11.70 -1.69 4.17
C LYS A 4 11.22 -0.24 4.16
N GLU A 5 11.87 0.64 4.90
CA GLU A 5 11.55 2.07 4.83
C GLU A 5 12.00 2.63 3.47
N VAL A 6 11.27 3.55 2.86
CA VAL A 6 10.08 4.26 3.36
C VAL A 6 8.80 3.42 3.27
N LEU A 7 7.93 3.56 4.27
CA LEU A 7 6.63 2.89 4.34
C LEU A 7 5.49 3.83 3.91
N LEU A 8 4.50 3.28 3.20
CA LEU A 8 3.27 3.98 2.83
C LEU A 8 2.07 3.08 3.06
N ASP A 9 1.11 3.55 3.86
CA ASP A 9 -0.14 2.85 4.11
C ASP A 9 -1.28 3.38 3.23
N VAL A 10 -2.08 2.45 2.70
CA VAL A 10 -3.38 2.75 2.09
C VAL A 10 -4.47 2.10 2.93
N ILE A 11 -5.38 2.93 3.43
CA ILE A 11 -6.55 2.52 4.21
C ILE A 11 -7.79 2.98 3.46
N ARG A 12 -8.67 2.05 3.11
CA ARG A 12 -9.94 2.31 2.42
C ARG A 12 -11.08 1.66 3.20
N PRO A 13 -12.27 2.28 3.27
CA PRO A 13 -13.38 1.73 4.04
C PRO A 13 -13.77 0.33 3.57
N GLY A 14 -13.83 -0.62 4.50
CA GLY A 14 -14.24 -2.01 4.20
C GLY A 14 -13.17 -2.83 3.49
N GLU A 15 -11.94 -2.32 3.37
CA GLU A 15 -10.81 -3.04 2.77
C GLU A 15 -9.69 -3.22 3.81
N PRO A 16 -8.90 -4.30 3.73
CA PRO A 16 -7.69 -4.45 4.52
C PRO A 16 -6.74 -3.25 4.34
N ARG A 17 -6.07 -2.85 5.41
CA ARG A 17 -4.94 -1.91 5.31
C ARG A 17 -3.81 -2.58 4.56
N ILE A 18 -3.31 -1.90 3.54
CA ILE A 18 -2.13 -2.35 2.77
C ILE A 18 -0.96 -1.44 3.09
N THR A 19 0.16 -2.04 3.49
CA THR A 19 1.42 -1.34 3.72
C THR A 19 2.38 -1.64 2.58
N TYR A 20 2.78 -0.61 1.85
CA TYR A 20 3.85 -0.63 0.86
C TYR A 20 5.19 -0.28 1.51
N GLY A 21 6.25 -0.93 1.07
CA GLY A 21 7.62 -0.70 1.56
C GLY A 21 8.58 -0.43 0.41
N ASN A 22 9.76 0.09 0.75
CA ASN A 22 10.78 0.56 -0.19
C ASN A 22 10.23 1.57 -1.21
N VAL A 23 9.25 2.38 -0.79
CA VAL A 23 8.52 3.26 -1.69
C VAL A 23 9.43 4.41 -2.15
N LYS A 24 9.51 4.60 -3.46
CA LYS A 24 10.18 5.75 -4.08
C LYS A 24 9.17 6.81 -4.52
N PRO A 25 9.59 8.06 -4.77
CA PRO A 25 8.70 9.11 -5.25
C PRO A 25 7.96 8.76 -6.56
N GLU A 26 8.58 7.97 -7.43
CA GLU A 26 7.99 7.48 -8.69
C GLU A 26 6.86 6.47 -8.47
N ASP A 27 6.93 5.65 -7.43
CA ASP A 27 5.93 4.63 -7.09
C ASP A 27 4.61 5.26 -6.63
N VAL A 28 4.65 6.46 -6.02
CA VAL A 28 3.47 7.12 -5.45
C VAL A 28 2.39 7.35 -6.49
N LYS A 29 2.77 7.79 -7.70
CA LYS A 29 1.80 8.01 -8.80
C LYS A 29 1.09 6.72 -9.17
N ARG A 30 1.83 5.60 -9.20
CA ARG A 30 1.29 4.27 -9.50
C ARG A 30 0.41 3.77 -8.37
N ILE A 31 0.81 3.92 -7.11
CA ILE A 31 0.01 3.55 -5.93
C ILE A 31 -1.34 4.28 -5.94
N ILE A 32 -1.35 5.58 -6.25
CA ILE A 32 -2.59 6.34 -6.34
C ILE A 32 -3.46 5.82 -7.48
N ALA A 33 -2.90 5.69 -8.69
CA ALA A 33 -3.67 5.28 -9.86
C ALA A 33 -4.22 3.85 -9.73
N ASP A 34 -3.36 2.87 -9.42
CA ASP A 34 -3.75 1.47 -9.40
C ASP A 34 -4.54 1.14 -8.13
N HIS A 35 -4.03 1.51 -6.95
CA HIS A 35 -4.65 1.08 -5.69
C HIS A 35 -5.74 2.03 -5.21
N VAL A 36 -5.46 3.33 -5.06
CA VAL A 36 -6.44 4.26 -4.46
C VAL A 36 -7.64 4.50 -5.40
N VAL A 37 -7.39 4.71 -6.69
CA VAL A 37 -8.44 5.01 -7.67
C VAL A 37 -9.08 3.73 -8.21
N ASN A 38 -8.28 2.75 -8.64
CA ASN A 38 -8.79 1.55 -9.31
C ASN A 38 -8.98 0.33 -8.39
N GLY A 39 -8.59 0.40 -7.11
CA GLY A 39 -8.71 -0.71 -6.17
C GLY A 39 -7.80 -1.91 -6.46
N ARG A 40 -6.76 -1.74 -7.27
CA ARG A 40 -5.80 -2.80 -7.63
C ARG A 40 -4.52 -2.66 -6.81
N ILE A 41 -4.26 -3.65 -5.96
CA ILE A 41 -3.04 -3.69 -5.13
C ILE A 41 -1.82 -3.98 -6.00
N ILE A 42 -0.72 -3.27 -5.74
CA ILE A 42 0.58 -3.49 -6.40
C ILE A 42 1.39 -4.48 -5.56
N GLU A 43 1.15 -5.77 -5.77
CA GLU A 43 1.70 -6.86 -4.93
C GLU A 43 3.24 -6.78 -4.75
N ASP A 44 3.98 -6.34 -5.76
CA ASP A 44 5.45 -6.25 -5.74
C ASP A 44 6.01 -5.31 -4.66
N LEU A 45 5.22 -4.33 -4.24
CA LEU A 45 5.61 -3.34 -3.23
C LEU A 45 5.04 -3.65 -1.84
N VAL A 46 4.17 -4.65 -1.71
CA VAL A 46 3.48 -4.95 -0.45
C VAL A 46 4.45 -5.59 0.54
N VAL A 47 4.47 -5.03 1.75
CA VAL A 47 5.23 -5.56 2.89
C VAL A 47 4.33 -5.88 4.09
N GLY A 48 3.04 -5.53 4.03
CA GLY A 48 2.06 -5.88 5.05
C GLY A 48 0.63 -5.78 4.53
N LYS A 49 -0.22 -6.71 4.97
CA LYS A 49 -1.68 -6.66 4.81
C LYS A 49 -2.29 -6.91 6.19
N ILE A 50 -3.09 -5.97 6.68
CA ILE A 50 -3.78 -6.09 7.96
C ILE A 50 -5.27 -6.04 7.68
N GLU A 51 -5.97 -7.13 7.95
CA GLU A 51 -7.42 -7.18 7.84
C GLU A 51 -8.04 -6.19 8.83
N GLN A 52 -9.05 -5.44 8.40
CA GLN A 52 -9.86 -4.67 9.33
C GLN A 52 -10.79 -5.66 10.04
N GLU A 53 -10.52 -5.96 11.32
CA GLU A 53 -11.51 -6.61 12.17
C GLU A 53 -12.73 -5.67 12.26
N GLY A 54 -13.89 -6.18 11.85
CA GLY A 54 -15.16 -5.45 11.85
C GLY A 54 -15.74 -5.27 13.24
#